data_AF-A0A2D5APG4-F1
#
_entry.id   AF-A0A2D5APG4-F1
#
_cell.length_a   1.000
_cell.length_b   1.000
_cell.length_c   1.000
_cell.angle_alpha   90.00
_cell.angle_beta   90.00
_cell.angle_gamma   90.00
#
_symmetry.space_group_name_H-M   'P 1'
#
loop_
_entity.id
_entity.type
_entity.pdbx_description
1 polymer ?
#
loop_
_entity_poly.entity_id
_entity_poly.type
_entity_poly.pdbx_seq_one_letter_code
_entity_poly.pdbx_strand_id
1 'polypeptide(L)'
;MARRGQDSGGSVNLFPFLSILICIIGCLTLIIVVINLIAMSKGEGKTPEEVERAREYILVKKDKEDKQTDLDKLRIDIENLIQENKNIIQDRDKLVMLKNMLENQEEIDKSREELIAKFNLLSSTNKQLVADETRLQEEIKKKEEEIEKRKLPPEPAALRVRPSGSSSSTKPFFAEVSDTSVYLHQSLTADPVVIPVASLNQDEGFIKLLKEIASANNNRLIFLVRGTDGAVSTLNRARSVVRAFNQSTGSNIIPGRLPLPGEGKVDLNMFAQFLEP
;
A
#
# COMPACT_ATOMS: atom_id res chain seq x y z
N MET A 1 81.25 -37.90 -157.80
CA MET A 1 82.27 -38.75 -157.12
C MET A 1 81.74 -39.19 -155.77
N ALA A 2 82.20 -40.36 -155.30
CA ALA A 2 81.79 -41.18 -154.13
C ALA A 2 81.58 -40.41 -152.79
N ARG A 3 80.98 -40.93 -151.70
CA ARG A 3 80.98 -42.29 -151.10
C ARG A 3 79.99 -42.35 -149.89
N ARG A 4 79.62 -43.56 -149.46
CA ARG A 4 78.68 -43.98 -148.38
C ARG A 4 79.29 -43.87 -146.95
N GLY A 5 78.48 -43.68 -145.88
CA GLY A 5 78.85 -44.04 -144.50
C GLY A 5 78.06 -43.43 -143.30
N GLN A 6 77.15 -44.23 -142.71
CA GLN A 6 76.75 -44.43 -141.29
C GLN A 6 76.50 -43.32 -140.23
N ASP A 7 75.27 -43.34 -139.69
CA ASP A 7 74.81 -43.56 -138.29
C ASP A 7 75.28 -42.68 -137.09
N SER A 8 74.30 -42.12 -136.34
CA SER A 8 74.36 -41.87 -134.89
C SER A 8 72.97 -41.48 -134.34
N GLY A 9 72.46 -42.30 -133.41
CA GLY A 9 71.10 -42.25 -132.89
C GLY A 9 70.71 -40.99 -132.10
N GLY A 10 69.46 -40.57 -132.30
CA GLY A 10 68.79 -39.56 -131.46
C GLY A 10 68.27 -40.20 -130.18
N SER A 11 68.99 -40.03 -129.09
CA SER A 11 68.54 -40.35 -127.72
C SER A 11 67.36 -39.46 -127.33
N VAL A 12 66.17 -40.06 -127.14
CA VAL A 12 65.06 -39.41 -126.46
C VAL A 12 65.35 -39.47 -124.96
N ASN A 13 65.55 -38.31 -124.33
CA ASN A 13 65.85 -38.23 -122.89
C ASN A 13 64.70 -38.89 -122.09
N LEU A 14 65.00 -39.97 -121.36
CA LEU A 14 64.09 -40.66 -120.43
C LEU A 14 63.87 -39.90 -119.11
N PHE A 15 64.73 -38.91 -118.81
CA PHE A 15 64.70 -38.12 -117.57
C PHE A 15 63.38 -37.34 -117.33
N PRO A 16 62.76 -36.69 -118.33
CA PRO A 16 61.49 -35.98 -118.15
C PRO A 16 60.32 -36.93 -117.88
N PHE A 17 60.28 -38.10 -118.53
CA PHE A 17 59.20 -39.07 -118.34
C PHE A 17 59.22 -39.72 -116.96
N LEU A 18 60.40 -40.04 -116.42
CA LEU A 18 60.55 -40.57 -115.07
C LEU A 18 60.13 -39.54 -114.01
N SER A 19 60.51 -38.26 -114.19
CA SER A 19 60.15 -37.16 -113.30
C SER A 19 58.63 -36.92 -113.24
N ILE A 20 57.94 -36.98 -114.38
CA ILE A 20 56.49 -36.80 -114.44
C ILE A 20 55.78 -37.99 -113.77
N LEU A 21 56.26 -39.21 -113.98
CA LEU A 21 55.65 -40.43 -113.42
C LEU A 21 55.80 -40.48 -111.89
N ILE A 22 56.98 -40.14 -111.34
CA ILE A 22 57.20 -40.03 -109.89
C ILE A 22 56.33 -38.92 -109.28
N CYS A 23 56.19 -37.78 -109.97
CA CYS A 23 55.35 -36.68 -109.51
C CYS A 23 53.87 -37.07 -109.44
N ILE A 24 53.36 -37.79 -110.45
CA ILE A 24 51.96 -38.27 -110.47
C ILE A 24 51.71 -39.29 -109.35
N ILE A 25 52.61 -40.25 -109.13
CA ILE A 25 52.48 -41.22 -108.03
C ILE A 25 52.57 -40.53 -106.66
N GLY A 26 53.44 -39.52 -106.52
CA GLY A 26 53.55 -38.70 -105.31
C GLY A 26 52.28 -37.92 -105.01
N CYS A 27 51.67 -37.26 -106.01
CA CYS A 27 50.41 -36.56 -105.84
C CYS A 27 49.26 -37.51 -105.46
N LEU A 28 49.20 -38.70 -106.06
CA LEU A 28 48.14 -39.68 -105.80
C LEU A 28 48.26 -40.27 -104.38
N THR A 29 49.48 -40.58 -103.93
CA THR A 29 49.74 -41.07 -102.56
C THR A 29 49.41 -40.02 -101.50
N LEU A 30 49.73 -38.74 -101.74
CA LEU A 30 49.40 -37.65 -100.81
C LEU A 30 47.87 -37.49 -100.65
N ILE A 31 47.12 -37.55 -101.75
CA ILE A 31 45.65 -37.49 -101.72
C ILE A 31 45.07 -38.66 -100.90
N ILE A 32 45.58 -39.89 -101.08
CA ILE A 32 45.10 -41.06 -100.33
C ILE A 32 45.38 -40.91 -98.83
N VAL A 33 46.56 -40.41 -98.44
CA VAL A 33 46.92 -40.18 -97.03
C VAL A 33 45.99 -39.14 -96.40
N VAL A 34 45.71 -38.03 -97.10
CA VAL A 34 44.79 -36.99 -96.61
C VAL A 34 43.38 -37.53 -96.44
N ILE A 35 42.88 -38.32 -97.40
CA ILE A 35 41.54 -38.93 -97.31
C ILE A 35 41.46 -39.91 -96.13
N ASN A 36 42.47 -40.76 -95.93
CA ASN A 36 42.51 -41.69 -94.79
C ASN A 36 42.59 -40.95 -93.45
N LEU A 37 43.35 -39.86 -93.36
CA LEU A 37 43.46 -39.06 -92.14
C LEU A 37 42.13 -38.35 -91.81
N ILE A 38 41.43 -37.83 -92.84
CA ILE A 38 40.09 -37.26 -92.68
C ILE A 38 39.08 -38.35 -92.26
N ALA A 39 39.16 -39.55 -92.83
CA ALA A 39 38.31 -40.68 -92.45
C ALA A 39 38.56 -41.16 -91.02
N MET A 40 39.81 -41.18 -90.55
CA MET A 40 40.14 -41.48 -89.14
C MET A 40 39.66 -40.37 -88.20
N SER A 41 39.82 -39.08 -88.57
CA SER A 41 39.35 -37.96 -87.75
C SER A 41 37.83 -37.82 -87.67
N LYS A 42 37.08 -38.33 -88.66
CA LYS A 42 35.61 -38.29 -88.72
C LYS A 42 34.96 -39.61 -88.27
N GLY A 43 35.74 -40.69 -88.20
CA GLY A 43 35.26 -42.05 -87.92
C GLY A 43 35.28 -42.45 -86.44
N GLU A 44 35.98 -41.70 -85.59
CA GLU A 44 35.89 -41.88 -84.14
C GLU A 44 34.61 -41.20 -83.64
N GLY A 45 33.50 -41.94 -83.68
CA GLY A 45 32.34 -41.60 -82.86
C GLY A 45 32.78 -41.46 -81.39
N LYS A 46 32.09 -40.61 -80.62
CA LYS A 46 32.35 -40.38 -79.19
C LYS A 46 32.70 -41.70 -78.50
N THR A 47 33.82 -41.70 -77.78
CA THR A 47 34.24 -42.90 -77.06
C THR A 47 33.14 -43.30 -76.06
N PRO A 48 32.92 -44.61 -75.82
CA PRO A 48 31.85 -45.07 -74.91
C PRO A 48 31.94 -44.41 -73.53
N GLU A 49 33.14 -44.15 -73.02
CA GLU A 49 33.38 -43.45 -71.75
C GLU A 49 32.90 -41.98 -71.74
N GLU A 50 33.06 -41.24 -72.85
CA GLU A 50 32.59 -39.85 -72.94
C GLU A 50 31.06 -39.77 -72.97
N VAL A 51 30.42 -40.77 -73.55
CA VAL A 51 28.95 -40.89 -73.57
C VAL A 51 28.42 -41.23 -72.18
N GLU A 52 29.10 -42.11 -71.44
CA GLU A 52 28.76 -42.44 -70.05
C GLU A 52 28.95 -41.24 -69.10
N ARG A 53 30.10 -40.55 -69.17
CA ARG A 53 30.33 -39.33 -68.38
C ARG A 53 29.30 -38.23 -68.64
N ALA A 54 28.87 -38.07 -69.90
CA ALA A 54 27.81 -37.11 -70.24
C ALA A 54 26.45 -37.51 -69.65
N ARG A 55 26.13 -38.82 -69.62
CA ARG A 55 24.90 -39.33 -68.99
C ARG A 55 24.93 -39.15 -67.47
N GLU A 56 26.05 -39.44 -66.83
CA GLU A 56 26.25 -39.23 -65.40
C GLU A 56 26.12 -37.75 -65.03
N TYR A 57 26.72 -36.86 -65.81
CA TYR A 57 26.60 -35.42 -65.60
C TYR A 57 25.15 -34.93 -65.68
N ILE A 58 24.36 -35.44 -66.64
CA ILE A 58 22.94 -35.12 -66.76
C ILE A 58 22.15 -35.62 -65.54
N LEU A 59 22.43 -36.85 -65.08
CA LEU A 59 21.78 -37.43 -63.90
C LEU A 59 22.09 -36.64 -62.63
N VAL A 60 23.37 -36.32 -62.41
CA VAL A 60 23.82 -35.52 -61.25
C VAL A 60 23.25 -34.11 -61.30
N LYS A 61 23.17 -33.50 -62.49
CA LYS A 61 22.55 -32.18 -62.67
C LYS A 61 21.07 -32.21 -62.31
N LYS A 62 20.34 -33.24 -62.75
CA LYS A 62 18.92 -33.41 -62.44
C LYS A 62 18.70 -33.66 -60.94
N ASP A 63 19.49 -34.53 -60.32
CA ASP A 63 19.43 -34.78 -58.87
C ASP A 63 19.75 -33.52 -58.06
N LYS A 64 20.67 -32.67 -58.54
CA LYS A 64 20.94 -31.36 -57.94
C LYS A 64 19.74 -30.42 -58.06
N GLU A 65 19.12 -30.34 -59.23
CA GLU A 65 17.91 -29.53 -59.46
C GLU A 65 16.77 -30.00 -58.56
N ASP A 66 16.49 -31.31 -58.50
CA ASP A 66 15.45 -31.90 -57.66
C ASP A 66 15.70 -31.59 -56.16
N LYS A 67 16.92 -31.83 -55.67
CA LYS A 67 17.30 -31.47 -54.28
C LYS A 67 17.19 -29.99 -54.01
N GLN A 68 17.48 -29.14 -54.98
CA GLN A 68 17.36 -27.69 -54.82
C GLN A 68 15.89 -27.27 -54.73
N THR A 69 14.99 -27.89 -55.51
CA THR A 69 13.55 -27.66 -55.35
C THR A 69 13.01 -28.14 -54.01
N ASP A 70 13.50 -29.27 -53.50
CA ASP A 70 13.07 -29.79 -52.19
C ASP A 70 13.60 -28.93 -51.04
N LEU A 71 14.81 -28.37 -51.16
CA LEU A 71 15.32 -27.38 -50.21
C LEU A 71 14.47 -26.11 -50.19
N ASP A 72 14.02 -25.64 -51.35
CA ASP A 72 13.15 -24.47 -51.43
C ASP A 72 11.76 -24.74 -50.83
N LYS A 73 11.19 -25.93 -51.06
CA LYS A 73 9.95 -26.36 -50.38
C LYS A 73 10.13 -26.42 -48.87
N LEU A 74 11.19 -27.06 -48.38
CA LEU A 74 11.48 -27.15 -46.95
C LEU A 74 11.64 -25.77 -46.31
N ARG A 75 12.28 -24.83 -47.01
CA ARG A 75 12.42 -23.44 -46.53
C ARG A 75 11.06 -22.77 -46.36
N ILE A 76 10.17 -22.92 -47.33
CA ILE A 76 8.80 -22.39 -47.27
C ILE A 76 8.04 -23.01 -46.10
N ASP A 77 8.14 -24.34 -45.91
CA ASP A 77 7.47 -25.04 -44.81
C ASP A 77 7.99 -24.59 -43.44
N ILE A 78 9.31 -24.42 -43.30
CA ILE A 78 9.92 -23.88 -42.07
C ILE A 78 9.43 -22.47 -41.79
N GLU A 79 9.36 -21.60 -42.81
CA GLU A 79 8.88 -20.23 -42.65
C GLU A 79 7.41 -20.21 -42.22
N ASN A 80 6.56 -21.05 -42.84
CA ASN A 80 5.16 -21.22 -42.46
C ASN A 80 5.02 -21.70 -41.00
N LEU A 81 5.79 -22.71 -40.59
CA LEU A 81 5.78 -23.23 -39.22
C LEU A 81 6.27 -22.19 -38.19
N ILE A 82 7.23 -21.34 -38.56
CA ILE A 82 7.67 -20.24 -37.71
C ILE A 82 6.55 -19.20 -37.56
N GLN A 83 5.84 -18.86 -38.63
CA GLN A 83 4.71 -17.92 -38.57
C GLN A 83 3.54 -18.49 -37.76
N GLU A 84 3.19 -19.76 -37.94
CA GLU A 84 2.18 -20.43 -37.15
C GLU A 84 2.54 -20.45 -35.67
N ASN A 85 3.79 -20.79 -35.31
CA ASN A 85 4.24 -20.73 -33.92
C ASN A 85 4.15 -19.32 -33.33
N LYS A 86 4.51 -18.29 -34.09
CA LYS A 86 4.36 -16.90 -33.64
C LYS A 86 2.91 -16.55 -33.36
N ASN A 87 1.99 -16.95 -34.25
CA ASN A 87 0.57 -16.71 -34.08
C ASN A 87 0.02 -17.46 -32.85
N ILE A 88 0.41 -18.73 -32.67
CA ILE A 88 0.03 -19.53 -31.50
C ILE A 88 0.51 -18.89 -30.19
N ILE A 89 1.76 -18.38 -30.15
CA ILE A 89 2.29 -17.68 -28.98
C ILE A 89 1.48 -16.41 -28.70
N GLN A 90 1.20 -15.59 -29.72
CA GLN A 90 0.39 -14.38 -29.56
C GLN A 90 -1.01 -14.67 -29.07
N ASP A 91 -1.66 -15.71 -29.58
CA ASP A 91 -3.02 -16.07 -29.17
C ASP A 91 -3.04 -16.66 -27.76
N ARG A 92 -2.00 -17.41 -27.38
CA ARG A 92 -1.80 -17.83 -25.99
C ARG A 92 -1.65 -16.63 -25.05
N ASP A 93 -0.85 -15.63 -25.41
CA ASP A 93 -0.66 -14.43 -24.58
C ASP A 93 -1.97 -13.64 -24.42
N LYS A 94 -2.75 -13.50 -25.50
CA LYS A 94 -4.10 -12.90 -25.45
C LYS A 94 -5.03 -13.69 -24.53
N LEU A 95 -5.03 -15.01 -24.62
CA LEU A 95 -5.85 -15.87 -23.75
C LEU A 95 -5.46 -15.74 -22.29
N VAL A 96 -4.17 -15.64 -21.98
CA VAL A 96 -3.69 -15.40 -20.61
C VAL A 96 -4.16 -14.03 -20.10
N MET A 97 -4.07 -12.97 -20.91
CA MET A 97 -4.60 -11.65 -20.54
C MET A 97 -6.11 -11.69 -20.28
N LEU A 98 -6.88 -12.32 -21.17
CA LEU A 98 -8.33 -12.44 -21.03
C LEU A 98 -8.73 -13.23 -19.77
N LYS A 99 -8.01 -14.31 -19.46
CA LYS A 99 -8.21 -15.10 -18.24
C LYS A 99 -7.97 -14.26 -16.98
N ASN A 100 -6.88 -13.50 -16.94
CA ASN A 100 -6.57 -12.63 -15.82
C ASN A 100 -7.63 -11.52 -15.65
N MET A 101 -8.15 -10.96 -16.75
CA MET A 101 -9.24 -9.98 -16.69
C MET A 101 -10.52 -10.59 -16.12
N LEU A 102 -10.86 -11.83 -16.51
CA LEU A 102 -12.04 -12.54 -16.04
C LEU A 102 -11.93 -12.91 -14.56
N GLU A 103 -10.77 -13.40 -14.11
CA GLU A 103 -10.52 -13.71 -12.69
C GLU A 103 -10.66 -12.46 -11.80
N ASN A 104 -10.14 -11.33 -12.26
CA ASN A 104 -10.32 -10.04 -11.57
C ASN A 104 -11.78 -9.57 -11.57
N GLN A 105 -12.60 -9.99 -12.54
CA GLN A 105 -13.98 -9.56 -12.64
C GLN A 105 -14.86 -10.19 -11.54
N GLU A 106 -14.60 -11.44 -11.15
CA GLU A 106 -15.30 -12.06 -10.02
C GLU A 106 -15.01 -11.33 -8.69
N GLU A 107 -13.78 -10.86 -8.48
CA GLU A 107 -13.43 -10.05 -7.31
C GLU A 107 -14.11 -8.67 -7.35
N ILE A 108 -14.18 -8.06 -8.54
CA ILE A 108 -14.91 -6.80 -8.75
C ILE A 108 -16.40 -6.98 -8.48
N ASP A 109 -17.00 -8.10 -8.89
CA ASP A 109 -18.43 -8.34 -8.69
C ASP A 109 -18.74 -8.65 -7.21
N LYS A 110 -17.91 -9.43 -6.52
CA LYS A 110 -18.03 -9.63 -5.05
C LYS A 110 -17.91 -8.31 -4.29
N SER A 111 -16.91 -7.50 -4.62
CA SER A 111 -16.73 -6.20 -3.96
C SER A 111 -17.88 -5.23 -4.24
N ARG A 112 -18.48 -5.26 -5.44
CA ARG A 112 -19.70 -4.51 -5.75
C ARG A 112 -20.89 -4.96 -4.93
N GLU A 113 -21.12 -6.27 -4.79
CA GLU A 113 -22.21 -6.80 -3.97
C GLU A 113 -22.07 -6.39 -2.50
N GLU A 114 -20.87 -6.49 -1.94
CA GLU A 114 -20.57 -6.02 -0.59
C GLU A 114 -20.83 -4.51 -0.43
N LEU A 115 -20.44 -3.71 -1.43
CA LEU A 115 -20.68 -2.28 -1.43
C LEU A 115 -22.17 -1.93 -1.44
N ILE A 116 -22.96 -2.65 -2.24
CA ILE A 116 -24.42 -2.49 -2.32
C ILE A 116 -25.06 -2.89 -0.98
N ALA A 117 -24.65 -4.01 -0.38
CA ALA A 117 -25.15 -4.44 0.92
C ALA A 117 -24.85 -3.40 2.01
N LYS A 118 -23.61 -2.89 2.04
CA LYS A 118 -23.19 -1.85 2.98
C LYS A 118 -23.96 -0.54 2.75
N PHE A 119 -24.17 -0.15 1.50
CA PHE A 119 -24.95 1.03 1.15
C PHE A 119 -26.40 0.92 1.62
N ASN A 120 -27.04 -0.24 1.42
CA ASN A 120 -28.41 -0.48 1.88
C ASN A 120 -28.53 -0.43 3.41
N LEU A 121 -27.56 -0.99 4.13
CA LEU A 121 -27.48 -0.91 5.59
C LEU A 121 -27.27 0.53 6.08
N LEU A 122 -26.37 1.28 5.45
CA LEU A 122 -26.17 2.71 5.75
C LEU A 122 -27.44 3.52 5.48
N SER A 123 -28.14 3.24 4.38
CA SER A 123 -29.40 3.92 4.05
C SER A 123 -30.51 3.63 5.06
N SER A 124 -30.64 2.37 5.53
CA SER A 124 -31.65 2.02 6.54
C SER A 124 -31.34 2.60 7.92
N THR A 125 -30.08 2.51 8.35
CA THR A 125 -29.63 3.12 9.62
C THR A 125 -29.79 4.63 9.61
N ASN A 126 -29.46 5.30 8.51
CA ASN A 126 -29.64 6.76 8.40
C ASN A 126 -31.12 7.16 8.49
N LYS A 127 -32.03 6.39 7.86
CA LYS A 127 -33.48 6.60 8.02
C LYS A 127 -33.95 6.45 9.47
N GLN A 128 -33.41 5.47 10.20
CA GLN A 128 -33.72 5.28 11.63
C GLN A 128 -33.19 6.44 12.47
N LEU A 129 -31.94 6.87 12.23
CA LEU A 129 -31.34 7.99 12.94
C LEU A 129 -32.11 9.29 12.74
N VAL A 130 -32.57 9.58 11.51
CA VAL A 130 -33.41 10.75 11.24
C VAL A 130 -34.74 10.65 11.99
N ALA A 131 -35.38 9.48 12.02
CA ALA A 131 -36.62 9.28 12.78
C ALA A 131 -36.39 9.45 14.29
N ASP A 132 -35.32 8.90 14.82
CA ASP A 132 -34.95 9.06 16.23
C ASP A 132 -34.62 10.51 16.58
N GLU A 133 -33.90 11.21 15.70
CA GLU A 133 -33.61 12.64 15.86
C GLU A 133 -34.90 13.44 15.97
N THR A 134 -35.86 13.22 15.06
CA THR A 134 -37.16 13.91 15.12
C THR A 134 -37.91 13.62 16.42
N ARG A 135 -37.93 12.35 16.88
CA ARG A 135 -38.60 11.97 18.12
C ARG A 135 -37.93 12.61 19.34
N LEU A 136 -36.60 12.61 19.40
CA LEU A 136 -35.84 13.21 20.49
C LEU A 136 -36.00 14.73 20.53
N GLN A 137 -36.06 15.41 19.37
CA GLN A 137 -36.35 16.84 19.33
C GLN A 137 -37.74 17.16 19.88
N GLU A 138 -38.76 16.35 19.58
CA GLU A 138 -40.09 16.50 20.18
C GLU A 138 -40.09 16.26 21.70
N GLU A 139 -39.33 15.27 22.18
CA GLU A 139 -39.18 14.99 23.61
C GLU A 139 -38.43 16.10 24.35
N ILE A 140 -37.37 16.63 23.74
CA ILE A 140 -36.62 17.78 24.27
C ILE A 140 -37.57 18.97 24.42
N LYS A 141 -38.32 19.30 23.36
CA LYS A 141 -39.27 20.42 23.40
C LYS A 141 -40.33 20.24 24.50
N LYS A 142 -40.88 19.03 24.65
CA LYS A 142 -41.84 18.73 25.75
C LYS A 142 -41.20 18.91 27.13
N LYS A 143 -39.96 18.46 27.31
CA LYS A 143 -39.23 18.61 28.58
C LYS A 143 -38.83 20.05 28.84
N GLU A 144 -38.44 20.81 27.83
CA GLU A 144 -38.16 22.25 27.93
C GLU A 144 -39.42 23.00 28.34
N GLU A 145 -40.57 22.74 27.72
CA GLU A 145 -41.86 23.31 28.15
C GLU A 145 -42.23 22.90 29.58
N GLU A 146 -41.89 21.68 30.00
CA GLU A 146 -42.08 21.23 31.38
C GLU A 146 -41.15 21.97 32.36
N ILE A 147 -39.89 22.21 31.97
CA ILE A 147 -38.91 22.99 32.76
C ILE A 147 -39.34 24.46 32.86
N GLU A 148 -39.80 25.07 31.77
CA GLU A 148 -40.32 26.45 31.77
C GLU A 148 -41.55 26.58 32.67
N LYS A 149 -42.46 25.60 32.64
CA LYS A 149 -43.62 25.54 33.55
C LYS A 149 -43.20 25.35 35.00
N ARG A 150 -42.09 24.67 35.25
CA ARG A 150 -41.49 24.44 36.57
C ARG A 150 -40.66 25.62 37.11
N LYS A 151 -40.76 26.83 36.51
CA LYS A 151 -40.10 28.10 36.92
C LYS A 151 -39.25 27.99 38.20
N LEU A 152 -37.95 27.78 37.98
CA LEU A 152 -36.84 27.73 38.94
C LEU A 152 -37.09 26.80 40.16
N PRO A 153 -36.23 25.79 40.43
CA PRO A 153 -36.23 25.18 41.75
C PRO A 153 -36.16 26.29 42.81
N PRO A 154 -36.94 26.21 43.92
CA PRO A 154 -36.86 27.21 44.96
C PRO A 154 -35.40 27.42 45.33
N GLU A 155 -34.96 28.69 45.48
CA GLU A 155 -33.59 29.00 45.87
C GLU A 155 -33.17 28.06 47.00
N PRO A 156 -32.07 27.30 46.84
CA PRO A 156 -31.71 26.26 47.78
C PRO A 156 -31.60 26.90 49.15
N ALA A 157 -32.43 26.44 50.10
CA ALA A 157 -32.52 27.03 51.43
C ALA A 157 -31.10 27.14 52.02
N ALA A 158 -30.69 28.36 52.36
CA ALA A 158 -29.37 28.59 52.94
C ALA A 158 -29.21 27.76 54.22
N LEU A 159 -28.14 26.97 54.28
CA LEU A 159 -27.83 26.11 55.41
C LEU A 159 -27.15 26.94 56.48
N ARG A 160 -27.94 27.46 57.41
CA ARG A 160 -27.45 28.29 58.52
C ARG A 160 -26.82 27.43 59.61
N VAL A 161 -25.52 27.55 59.77
CA VAL A 161 -24.77 26.89 60.85
C VAL A 161 -24.99 27.67 62.14
N ARG A 162 -25.48 27.01 63.19
CA ARG A 162 -25.67 27.62 64.52
C ARG A 162 -24.58 27.16 65.49
N PRO A 163 -24.05 28.04 66.35
CA PRO A 163 -23.18 27.62 67.44
C PRO A 163 -23.98 26.71 68.38
N SER A 164 -23.42 25.56 68.73
CA SER A 164 -23.97 24.65 69.74
C SER A 164 -22.94 24.41 70.85
N GLY A 165 -23.38 24.55 72.10
CA GLY A 165 -22.54 24.39 73.30
C GLY A 165 -22.24 25.70 74.05
N SER A 166 -21.78 25.57 75.30
CA SER A 166 -21.56 26.67 76.25
C SER A 166 -20.21 27.39 76.15
N SER A 167 -19.37 27.09 75.15
CA SER A 167 -18.02 27.69 75.06
C SER A 167 -18.02 28.96 74.21
N SER A 168 -18.20 30.12 74.83
CA SER A 168 -18.07 31.44 74.20
C SER A 168 -16.63 31.86 73.92
N SER A 169 -15.63 31.11 74.41
CA SER A 169 -14.20 31.47 74.35
C SER A 169 -13.40 30.80 73.23
N THR A 170 -14.05 29.97 72.40
CA THR A 170 -13.39 29.18 71.34
C THR A 170 -13.54 29.86 69.98
N LYS A 171 -12.45 30.06 69.23
CA LYS A 171 -12.48 30.58 67.85
C LYS A 171 -12.62 29.42 66.85
N PRO A 172 -13.77 29.27 66.15
CA PRO A 172 -13.95 28.22 65.16
C PRO A 172 -13.36 28.61 63.80
N PHE A 173 -12.77 27.63 63.12
CA PHE A 173 -12.34 27.71 61.73
C PHE A 173 -13.09 26.65 60.92
N PHE A 174 -13.68 27.04 59.80
CA PHE A 174 -14.58 26.18 59.03
C PHE A 174 -13.91 25.69 57.75
N ALA A 175 -13.93 24.38 57.55
CA ALA A 175 -13.55 23.74 56.31
C ALA A 175 -14.70 22.84 55.84
N GLU A 176 -15.29 23.15 54.71
CA GLU A 176 -16.34 22.33 54.12
C GLU A 176 -15.75 21.20 53.28
N VAL A 177 -16.37 20.03 53.34
CA VAL A 177 -15.88 18.80 52.73
C VAL A 177 -16.93 18.27 51.77
N SER A 178 -16.57 18.15 50.49
CA SER A 178 -17.33 17.43 49.47
C SER A 178 -16.66 16.10 49.10
N ASP A 179 -17.20 15.45 48.08
CA ASP A 179 -16.69 14.24 47.45
C ASP A 179 -15.26 14.36 46.91
N THR A 180 -14.91 15.51 46.33
CA THR A 180 -13.70 15.70 45.53
C THR A 180 -12.80 16.82 46.04
N SER A 181 -13.32 17.73 46.86
CA SER A 181 -12.63 18.94 47.30
C SER A 181 -12.93 19.32 48.76
N VAL A 182 -12.04 20.14 49.33
CA VAL A 182 -12.20 20.81 50.61
C VAL A 182 -12.27 22.31 50.36
N TYR A 183 -13.28 22.99 50.93
CA TYR A 183 -13.55 24.41 50.76
C TYR A 183 -13.19 25.14 52.05
N LEU A 184 -12.28 26.10 52.00
CA LEU A 184 -11.88 26.89 53.17
C LEU A 184 -12.70 28.18 53.25
N HIS A 185 -13.43 28.34 54.35
CA HIS A 185 -14.24 29.53 54.62
C HIS A 185 -13.43 30.50 55.49
N GLN A 186 -12.83 31.52 54.86
CA GLN A 186 -11.97 32.52 55.53
C GLN A 186 -12.68 33.87 55.73
N SER A 187 -13.60 34.25 54.84
CA SER A 187 -14.40 35.47 54.91
C SER A 187 -15.89 35.15 54.77
N LEU A 188 -16.74 36.08 55.22
CA LEU A 188 -18.19 36.01 55.02
C LEU A 188 -18.64 36.41 53.62
N THR A 189 -17.88 37.29 52.96
CA THR A 189 -18.27 37.88 51.68
C THR A 189 -17.54 37.26 50.49
N ALA A 190 -16.33 36.72 50.71
CA ALA A 190 -15.58 36.03 49.67
C ALA A 190 -16.05 34.57 49.47
N ASP A 191 -15.99 34.08 48.24
CA ASP A 191 -16.21 32.67 47.94
C ASP A 191 -15.11 31.82 48.59
N PRO A 192 -15.46 30.61 49.09
CA PRO A 192 -14.50 29.77 49.79
C PRO A 192 -13.39 29.27 48.86
N VAL A 193 -12.17 29.19 49.38
CA VAL A 193 -11.02 28.70 48.61
C VAL A 193 -11.15 27.20 48.41
N VAL A 194 -11.17 26.77 47.15
CA VAL A 194 -11.33 25.36 46.76
C VAL A 194 -9.98 24.65 46.73
N ILE A 195 -9.86 23.56 47.46
CA ILE A 195 -8.66 22.72 47.51
C ILE A 195 -9.03 21.30 47.08
N PRO A 196 -8.54 20.84 45.91
CA PRO A 196 -8.70 19.45 45.51
C PRO A 196 -8.12 18.47 46.53
N VAL A 197 -8.80 17.35 46.78
CA VAL A 197 -8.34 16.36 47.78
C VAL A 197 -6.97 15.79 47.46
N ALA A 198 -6.62 15.70 46.17
CA ALA A 198 -5.32 15.21 45.72
C ALA A 198 -4.14 16.09 46.16
N SER A 199 -4.36 17.41 46.27
CA SER A 199 -3.32 18.39 46.63
C SER A 199 -3.38 18.84 48.10
N LEU A 200 -4.33 18.33 48.89
CA LEU A 200 -4.60 18.79 50.25
C LEU A 200 -3.40 18.71 51.22
N ASN A 201 -2.49 17.76 51.01
CA ASN A 201 -1.29 17.58 51.83
C ASN A 201 -0.16 18.59 51.50
N GLN A 202 -0.19 19.19 50.32
CA GLN A 202 0.82 20.12 49.81
C GLN A 202 0.29 21.55 49.72
N ASP A 203 -1.03 21.75 49.86
CA ASP A 203 -1.65 23.05 49.75
C ASP A 203 -1.18 24.03 50.84
N GLU A 204 -0.58 25.13 50.42
CA GLU A 204 -0.06 26.14 51.33
C GLU A 204 -1.17 26.83 52.14
N GLY A 205 -2.36 27.01 51.55
CA GLY A 205 -3.49 27.67 52.21
C GLY A 205 -4.00 26.83 53.38
N PHE A 206 -4.15 25.53 53.18
CA PHE A 206 -4.52 24.60 54.24
C PHE A 206 -3.46 24.50 55.33
N ILE A 207 -2.17 24.46 54.97
CA ILE A 207 -1.07 24.41 55.95
C ILE A 207 -1.01 25.71 56.76
N LYS A 208 -1.22 26.88 56.13
CA LYS A 208 -1.29 28.19 56.82
C LYS A 208 -2.44 28.21 57.83
N LEU A 209 -3.62 27.72 57.45
CA LEU A 209 -4.77 27.58 58.35
C LEU A 209 -4.42 26.71 59.57
N LEU A 210 -3.78 25.56 59.37
CA LEU A 210 -3.37 24.68 60.47
C LEU A 210 -2.36 25.35 61.41
N LYS A 211 -1.42 26.12 60.88
CA LYS A 211 -0.47 26.91 61.70
C LYS A 211 -1.20 27.97 62.54
N GLU A 212 -2.17 28.68 61.97
CA GLU A 212 -2.98 29.64 62.71
C GLU A 212 -3.77 28.96 63.83
N ILE A 213 -4.38 27.81 63.54
CA ILE A 213 -5.12 27.05 64.54
C ILE A 213 -4.19 26.56 65.65
N ALA A 214 -2.97 26.11 65.33
CA ALA A 214 -1.98 25.69 66.32
C ALA A 214 -1.43 26.84 67.19
N SER A 215 -1.53 28.09 66.74
CA SER A 215 -0.96 29.26 67.44
C SER A 215 -1.68 29.59 68.76
N ALA A 216 -2.94 29.18 68.92
CA ALA A 216 -3.72 29.45 70.14
C ALA A 216 -4.55 28.24 70.56
N ASN A 217 -4.53 27.94 71.86
CA ASN A 217 -5.20 26.76 72.44
C ASN A 217 -6.73 26.78 72.32
N ASN A 218 -7.32 27.96 72.08
CA ASN A 218 -8.77 28.14 71.94
C ASN A 218 -9.26 28.06 70.49
N ASN A 219 -8.36 27.84 69.51
CA ASN A 219 -8.74 27.69 68.12
C ASN A 219 -9.22 26.26 67.85
N ARG A 220 -10.30 26.11 67.07
CA ARG A 220 -10.85 24.78 66.71
C ARG A 220 -11.15 24.70 65.23
N LEU A 221 -10.67 23.62 64.60
CA LEU A 221 -11.06 23.26 63.25
C LEU A 221 -12.40 22.52 63.28
N ILE A 222 -13.37 22.94 62.47
CA ILE A 222 -14.66 22.28 62.31
C ILE A 222 -14.83 21.92 60.84
N PHE A 223 -14.93 20.62 60.56
CA PHE A 223 -15.28 20.14 59.23
C PHE A 223 -16.79 20.15 59.03
N LEU A 224 -17.25 20.89 58.02
CA LEU A 224 -18.64 20.88 57.57
C LEU A 224 -18.79 19.81 56.48
N VAL A 225 -19.46 18.70 56.78
CA VAL A 225 -19.45 17.50 55.92
C VAL A 225 -20.74 17.44 55.12
N ARG A 226 -20.64 17.52 53.79
CA ARG A 226 -21.80 17.35 52.91
C ARG A 226 -22.31 15.91 52.92
N GLY A 227 -23.61 15.73 52.72
CA GLY A 227 -24.25 14.42 52.64
C GLY A 227 -24.04 13.69 51.30
N THR A 228 -22.89 13.87 50.63
CA THR A 228 -22.57 13.18 49.38
C THR A 228 -21.78 11.90 49.65
N ASP A 229 -21.92 10.88 48.79
CA ASP A 229 -21.36 9.54 48.99
C ASP A 229 -19.84 9.54 49.23
N GLY A 230 -19.10 10.48 48.61
CA GLY A 230 -17.65 10.60 48.73
C GLY A 230 -17.15 11.42 49.94
N ALA A 231 -17.99 12.23 50.59
CA ALA A 231 -17.54 13.24 51.56
C ALA A 231 -16.88 12.64 52.82
N VAL A 232 -17.33 11.46 53.27
CA VAL A 232 -16.72 10.76 54.42
C VAL A 232 -15.30 10.34 54.11
N SER A 233 -15.03 9.89 52.87
CA SER A 233 -13.69 9.49 52.45
C SER A 233 -12.74 10.69 52.43
N THR A 234 -13.21 11.83 51.92
CA THR A 234 -12.48 13.10 51.92
C THR A 234 -12.20 13.60 53.33
N LEU A 235 -13.19 13.53 54.23
CA LEU A 235 -13.03 13.90 55.63
C LEU A 235 -11.91 13.10 56.30
N ASN A 236 -11.86 11.79 56.05
CA ASN A 236 -10.82 10.92 56.61
C ASN A 236 -9.43 11.28 56.08
N ARG A 237 -9.32 11.64 54.80
CA ARG A 237 -8.07 12.14 54.21
C ARG A 237 -7.65 13.48 54.84
N ALA A 238 -8.57 14.43 54.95
CA ALA A 238 -8.31 15.71 55.60
C ALA A 238 -7.85 15.54 57.06
N ARG A 239 -8.51 14.66 57.82
CA ARG A 239 -8.09 14.31 59.20
C ARG A 239 -6.71 13.68 59.25
N SER A 240 -6.35 12.86 58.27
CA SER A 240 -5.00 12.29 58.17
C SER A 240 -3.94 13.37 58.02
N VAL A 241 -4.20 14.39 57.18
CA VAL A 241 -3.31 15.55 57.02
C VAL A 241 -3.15 16.32 58.33
N VAL A 242 -4.25 16.61 59.05
CA VAL A 242 -4.18 17.27 60.36
C VAL A 242 -3.37 16.45 61.37
N ARG A 243 -3.56 15.11 61.39
CA ARG A 243 -2.79 14.22 62.26
C ARG A 243 -1.30 14.25 61.93
N ALA A 244 -0.94 14.21 60.65
CA ALA A 244 0.45 14.30 60.21
C ALA A 244 1.07 15.65 60.61
N PHE A 245 0.32 16.75 60.48
CA PHE A 245 0.75 18.08 60.91
C PHE A 245 0.98 18.15 62.44
N ASN A 246 0.05 17.61 63.24
CA ASN A 246 0.21 17.52 64.70
C ASN A 246 1.48 16.76 65.09
N GLN A 247 1.78 15.65 64.41
CA GLN A 247 2.98 14.84 64.66
C GLN A 247 4.27 15.58 64.30
N SER A 248 4.30 16.33 63.19
CA SER A 248 5.51 17.05 62.75
C SER A 248 5.79 18.32 63.54
N THR A 249 4.76 18.98 64.05
CA THR A 249 4.87 20.28 64.76
C THR A 249 4.73 20.17 66.28
N GLY A 250 4.34 19.02 66.81
CA GLY A 250 4.02 18.84 68.23
C GLY A 250 2.72 19.52 68.67
N SER A 251 1.90 19.99 67.72
CA SER A 251 0.61 20.62 68.00
C SER A 251 -0.48 19.58 68.29
N ASN A 252 -1.58 20.02 68.91
CA ASN A 252 -2.71 19.16 69.28
C ASN A 252 -4.04 19.69 68.72
N ILE A 253 -4.14 19.80 67.40
CA ILE A 253 -5.37 20.21 66.72
C ILE A 253 -6.34 19.02 66.71
N ILE A 254 -7.49 19.17 67.36
CA ILE A 254 -8.56 18.14 67.38
C ILE A 254 -9.73 18.64 66.51
N PRO A 255 -9.92 18.09 65.29
CA PRO A 255 -10.96 18.54 64.38
C PRO A 255 -12.36 18.05 64.78
N GLY A 256 -13.29 19.00 64.93
CA GLY A 256 -14.72 18.74 65.03
C GLY A 256 -15.33 18.34 63.69
N ARG A 257 -16.55 17.78 63.72
CA ARG A 257 -17.35 17.47 62.54
C ARG A 257 -18.78 17.94 62.72
N LEU A 258 -19.35 18.53 61.68
CA LEU A 258 -20.75 18.91 61.63
C LEU A 258 -21.34 18.44 60.28
N PRO A 259 -22.31 17.51 60.27
CA PRO A 259 -22.97 17.11 59.04
C PRO A 259 -23.91 18.23 58.55
N LEU A 260 -23.86 18.53 57.26
CA LEU A 260 -24.75 19.47 56.59
C LEU A 260 -25.85 18.71 55.84
N PRO A 261 -27.14 18.90 56.21
CA PRO A 261 -28.25 18.29 55.51
C PRO A 261 -28.53 19.04 54.20
N GLY A 262 -27.90 18.62 53.10
CA GLY A 262 -28.18 19.12 51.74
C GLY A 262 -27.05 19.94 51.11
N GLU A 263 -27.34 20.49 49.92
CA GLU A 263 -26.38 21.13 49.01
C GLU A 263 -26.48 22.67 48.98
N GLY A 264 -27.34 23.27 49.81
CA GLY A 264 -27.50 24.72 49.86
C GLY A 264 -26.25 25.47 50.29
N LYS A 265 -26.17 26.77 49.97
CA LYS A 265 -25.05 27.63 50.37
C LYS A 265 -24.94 27.65 51.90
N VAL A 266 -23.73 27.47 52.42
CA VAL A 266 -23.47 27.55 53.87
C VAL A 266 -23.54 29.00 54.30
N ASP A 267 -24.37 29.29 55.30
CA ASP A 267 -24.44 30.60 55.94
C ASP A 267 -23.73 30.54 57.31
N LEU A 268 -22.61 31.27 57.39
CA LEU A 268 -21.76 31.40 58.58
C LEU A 268 -21.92 32.76 59.28
N ASN A 269 -22.95 33.56 58.97
CA ASN A 269 -23.14 34.92 59.52
C ASN A 269 -23.14 34.98 61.06
N MET A 270 -23.54 33.90 61.74
CA MET A 270 -23.47 33.83 63.21
C MET A 270 -22.05 33.79 63.78
N PHE A 271 -21.04 33.59 62.92
CA PHE A 271 -19.62 33.56 63.25
C PHE A 271 -18.86 34.77 62.69
N ALA A 272 -19.57 35.84 62.30
CA ALA A 272 -18.99 37.06 61.72
C ALA A 272 -17.84 37.66 62.54
N GLN A 273 -17.89 37.54 63.86
CA GLN A 273 -16.85 38.02 64.76
C GLN A 273 -15.51 37.28 64.66
N PHE A 274 -15.47 36.13 63.97
CA PHE A 274 -14.28 35.27 63.85
C PHE A 274 -13.76 35.13 62.41
N LEU A 275 -14.55 35.54 61.43
CA LEU A 275 -14.21 35.53 60.01
C LEU A 275 -13.84 36.94 59.57
N GLU A 276 -13.01 37.05 58.55
CA GLU A 276 -12.73 38.35 57.95
C GLU A 276 -14.02 38.88 57.27
N PRO A 277 -14.26 40.21 57.30
CA PRO A 277 -15.40 40.82 56.62
C PRO A 277 -15.43 40.50 55.12
#